data_AF-A0A7W7I3Q5-F1
#
_entry.id   AF-A0A7W7I3Q5-F1
#
_cell.length_a   1.000
_cell.length_b   1.000
_cell.length_c   1.000
_cell.angle_alpha   90.00
_cell.angle_beta   90.00
_cell.angle_gamma   90.00
#
_symmetry.space_group_name_H-M   'P 1'
#
loop_
_entity.id
_entity.type
_entity.pdbx_description
1 polymer ?
#
loop_
_entity_poly.entity_id
_entity_poly.type
_entity_poly.pdbx_seq_one_letter_code
_entity_poly.pdbx_strand_id
1 'polypeptide(L)'
;MTDDAVVQQVGERPWVSWWRVLRIVLAAGWVVWAGLAWWAAPREASAAQARADLAGGHVTSYEWGDDWENTNGRLFPADSRLRSSGSAGPIFLWHTDDGRTHYVVLDDGATSYPPAATENGQEYSGPEAQALGVAVQAYQDRGTPAEPPTKAILAGLAIAGSLLVLGVLVSAPAPVIGTRWFWFWVLTGTPFGLGLLVWLARERPWSPRAEPREKPFRWYAGIGLAFVGGLLILLATWGLHSLLGDALIPDPA
;
A
#
# COMPACT_ATOMS: atom_id res chain seq x y z
N MET A 1 31.65 -64.95 -13.96
CA MET A 1 31.15 -64.21 -15.12
C MET A 1 29.72 -63.83 -14.81
N THR A 2 29.55 -62.68 -14.16
CA THR A 2 28.27 -62.07 -13.85
C THR A 2 28.52 -60.59 -14.09
N ASP A 3 27.94 -60.09 -15.17
CA ASP A 3 28.02 -58.69 -15.57
C ASP A 3 27.26 -57.84 -14.56
N ASP A 4 28.02 -57.19 -13.68
CA ASP A 4 27.56 -56.07 -12.86
C ASP A 4 27.27 -54.90 -13.79
N ALA A 5 26.02 -54.82 -14.25
CA ALA A 5 25.51 -53.65 -14.93
C ALA A 5 25.45 -52.48 -13.93
N VAL A 6 26.54 -51.72 -13.89
CA VAL A 6 26.62 -50.40 -13.27
C VAL A 6 25.63 -49.50 -13.99
N VAL A 7 24.41 -49.43 -13.48
CA VAL A 7 23.42 -48.41 -13.88
C VAL A 7 24.00 -47.07 -13.43
N GLN A 8 24.69 -46.40 -14.34
CA GLN A 8 25.05 -45.00 -14.19
C GLN A 8 23.75 -44.22 -13.96
N GLN A 9 23.57 -43.74 -12.72
CA GLN A 9 22.63 -42.68 -12.44
C GLN A 9 23.08 -41.47 -13.26
N VAL A 10 22.50 -41.35 -14.45
CA VAL A 10 22.60 -40.16 -15.30
C VAL A 10 22.23 -38.99 -14.41
N GLY A 11 23.23 -38.14 -14.15
CA GLY A 11 23.10 -37.03 -13.21
C GLY A 11 21.86 -36.22 -13.55
N GLU A 12 20.84 -36.33 -12.69
CA GLU A 12 19.68 -35.44 -12.73
C GLU A 12 20.24 -34.02 -12.57
N ARG A 13 20.28 -33.27 -13.67
CA ARG A 13 20.53 -31.83 -13.62
C ARG A 13 19.66 -31.29 -12.50
N PRO A 14 20.18 -30.47 -11.58
CA PRO A 14 19.38 -29.93 -10.48
C PRO A 14 18.27 -29.10 -11.11
N TRP A 15 17.11 -29.74 -11.27
CA TRP A 15 15.93 -29.12 -11.85
C TRP A 15 15.54 -28.10 -10.80
N VAL A 16 15.95 -26.85 -11.02
CA VAL A 16 15.46 -25.73 -10.22
C VAL A 16 13.97 -25.75 -10.48
N SER A 17 13.23 -26.34 -9.54
CA SER A 17 11.79 -26.48 -9.64
C SER A 17 11.26 -25.08 -9.92
N TRP A 18 10.57 -24.90 -11.05
CA TRP A 18 10.05 -23.60 -11.47
C TRP A 18 9.23 -22.92 -10.36
N TRP A 19 8.62 -23.72 -9.47
CA TRP A 19 7.99 -23.30 -8.23
C TRP A 19 8.93 -22.50 -7.31
N ARG A 20 10.19 -22.92 -7.13
CA ARG A 20 11.18 -22.17 -6.34
C ARG A 20 11.46 -20.81 -6.96
N VAL A 21 11.56 -20.73 -8.29
CA VAL A 21 11.71 -19.44 -9.01
C VAL A 21 10.50 -18.57 -8.75
N LEU A 22 9.29 -19.11 -8.89
CA LEU A 22 8.05 -18.39 -8.64
C LEU A 22 7.95 -17.87 -7.21
N ARG A 23 8.36 -18.64 -6.20
CA ARG A 23 8.43 -18.19 -4.80
C ARG A 23 9.33 -16.97 -4.65
N ILE A 24 10.51 -16.99 -5.27
CA ILE A 24 11.46 -15.87 -5.22
C ILE A 24 10.87 -14.65 -5.94
N VAL A 25 10.25 -14.84 -7.10
CA VAL A 25 9.58 -13.77 -7.85
C VAL A 25 8.44 -13.15 -7.04
N LEU A 26 7.60 -13.96 -6.38
CA LEU A 26 6.51 -13.47 -5.53
C LEU A 26 7.05 -12.71 -4.30
N ALA A 27 8.10 -13.22 -3.66
CA ALA A 27 8.71 -12.55 -2.52
C ALA A 27 9.39 -11.23 -2.93
N ALA A 28 10.18 -11.23 -4.01
CA ALA A 28 10.82 -10.04 -4.55
C ALA A 28 9.77 -9.02 -5.02
N GLY A 29 8.73 -9.48 -5.71
CA GLY A 29 7.60 -8.65 -6.12
C GLY A 29 6.88 -8.00 -4.95
N TRP A 30 6.68 -8.74 -3.85
CA TRP A 30 6.14 -8.18 -2.61
C TRP A 30 7.06 -7.10 -2.02
N VAL A 31 8.39 -7.33 -1.98
CA VAL A 31 9.36 -6.34 -1.46
C VAL A 31 9.37 -5.07 -2.31
N VAL A 32 9.39 -5.21 -3.64
CA VAL A 32 9.33 -4.07 -4.57
C VAL A 32 8.02 -3.30 -4.38
N TRP A 33 6.89 -4.01 -4.33
CA TRP A 33 5.58 -3.39 -4.10
C TRP A 33 5.54 -2.65 -2.75
N ALA A 34 6.02 -3.27 -1.67
CA ALA A 34 6.04 -2.67 -0.34
C ALA A 34 6.94 -1.42 -0.30
N GLY A 35 8.11 -1.46 -0.95
CA GLY A 35 9.00 -0.31 -1.06
C GLY A 35 8.39 0.86 -1.83
N LEU A 36 7.70 0.58 -2.94
CA LEU A 36 7.00 1.60 -3.72
C LEU A 36 5.79 2.16 -2.97
N ALA A 37 5.00 1.31 -2.29
CA ALA A 37 3.87 1.74 -1.48
C ALA A 37 4.34 2.63 -0.31
N TRP A 38 5.45 2.29 0.33
CA TRP A 38 6.09 3.11 1.36
C TRP A 38 6.60 4.45 0.82
N TRP A 39 7.19 4.45 -0.38
CA TRP A 39 7.65 5.66 -1.04
C TRP A 39 6.50 6.62 -1.36
N ALA A 40 5.38 6.08 -1.86
CA ALA A 40 4.19 6.82 -2.23
C ALA A 40 3.24 7.12 -1.06
N ALA A 41 3.57 6.73 0.17
CA ALA A 41 2.79 7.01 1.36
C ALA A 41 2.60 8.53 1.54
N PRO A 42 1.37 9.04 1.78
CA PRO A 42 1.15 10.43 2.16
C PRO A 42 1.98 10.81 3.37
N ARG A 43 2.70 11.94 3.28
CA ARG A 43 3.49 12.49 4.39
C ARG A 43 3.03 13.90 4.69
N GLU A 44 2.89 14.20 5.96
CA GLU A 44 2.65 15.57 6.38
C GLU A 44 3.87 16.43 6.05
N ALA A 45 3.60 17.64 5.57
CA ALA A 45 4.57 18.64 5.20
C ALA A 45 4.03 20.04 5.54
N SER A 46 4.90 21.04 5.54
CA SER A 46 4.50 22.41 5.86
C SER A 46 3.87 23.13 4.65
N ALA A 47 3.02 24.13 4.89
CA ALA A 47 2.50 24.96 3.81
C ALA A 47 3.60 25.77 3.09
N ALA A 48 4.72 26.05 3.77
CA ALA A 48 5.90 26.63 3.16
C ALA A 48 6.52 25.70 2.12
N GLN A 49 6.60 24.39 2.42
CA GLN A 49 7.04 23.38 1.46
C GLN A 49 6.07 23.24 0.29
N ALA A 50 4.76 23.20 0.55
CA ALA A 50 3.75 23.17 -0.51
C ALA A 50 3.91 24.35 -1.49
N ARG A 51 4.12 25.57 -0.97
CA ARG A 51 4.38 26.76 -1.80
C ARG A 51 5.70 26.67 -2.56
N ALA A 52 6.75 26.12 -1.96
CA ALA A 52 8.02 25.91 -2.63
C ALA A 52 7.90 24.91 -3.80
N ASP A 53 7.19 23.81 -3.60
CA ASP A 53 6.95 22.79 -4.63
C ASP A 53 6.09 23.36 -5.78
N LEU A 54 5.05 24.15 -5.46
CA LEU A 54 4.24 24.85 -6.45
C LEU A 54 5.06 25.87 -7.25
N ALA A 55 5.90 26.67 -6.56
CA ALA A 55 6.76 27.65 -7.21
C ALA A 55 7.79 26.97 -8.13
N GLY A 56 8.39 25.87 -7.68
CA GLY A 56 9.36 25.06 -8.43
C GLY A 56 8.74 24.23 -9.56
N GLY A 57 7.42 24.09 -9.61
CA GLY A 57 6.74 23.28 -10.62
C GLY A 57 6.88 21.77 -10.39
N HIS A 58 7.19 21.35 -9.17
CA HIS A 58 7.30 19.93 -8.80
C HIS A 58 5.93 19.29 -8.59
N VAL A 59 4.89 20.08 -8.33
CA VAL A 59 3.52 19.58 -8.19
C VAL A 59 3.02 19.05 -9.54
N THR A 60 2.36 17.90 -9.52
CA THR A 60 1.76 17.23 -10.68
C THR A 60 0.24 17.13 -10.58
N SER A 61 -0.27 16.95 -9.37
CA SER A 61 -1.69 17.04 -9.05
C SER A 61 -1.86 17.51 -7.60
N TYR A 62 -3.00 18.11 -7.30
CA TYR A 62 -3.35 18.50 -5.93
C TYR A 62 -4.86 18.40 -5.72
N GLU A 63 -5.25 18.34 -4.46
CA GLU A 63 -6.63 18.22 -4.02
C GLU A 63 -6.81 19.01 -2.72
N TRP A 64 -7.97 19.64 -2.58
CA TRP A 64 -8.42 20.24 -1.33
C TRP A 64 -9.56 19.42 -0.77
N GLY A 65 -9.61 19.24 0.55
CA GLY A 65 -10.78 18.65 1.17
C GLY A 65 -10.81 18.80 2.68
N ASP A 66 -11.90 18.31 3.24
CA ASP A 66 -12.28 18.54 4.63
C ASP A 66 -11.87 17.38 5.53
N ASP A 67 -11.80 16.18 4.96
CA ASP A 67 -11.44 14.95 5.66
C ASP A 67 -10.93 13.91 4.64
N TRP A 68 -10.28 12.86 5.13
CA TRP A 68 -9.88 11.72 4.31
C TRP A 68 -11.12 10.89 3.94
N GLU A 69 -11.36 10.68 2.64
CA GLU A 69 -12.54 9.93 2.17
C GLU A 69 -12.54 8.48 2.65
N ASN A 70 -11.35 7.90 2.80
CA ASN A 70 -11.13 6.51 3.16
C ASN A 70 -10.16 6.38 4.33
N THR A 71 -10.63 5.88 5.47
CA THR A 71 -9.75 5.44 6.57
C THR A 71 -8.77 4.34 6.13
N ASN A 72 -9.12 3.63 5.05
CA ASN A 72 -8.27 2.62 4.39
C ASN A 72 -7.17 3.21 3.49
N GLY A 73 -7.21 4.49 3.12
CA GLY A 73 -6.13 5.17 2.40
C GLY A 73 -4.80 5.12 3.19
N ARG A 74 -4.89 4.98 4.51
CA ARG A 74 -3.74 4.71 5.40
C ARG A 74 -3.05 3.36 5.17
N LEU A 75 -3.79 2.34 4.76
CA LEU A 75 -3.25 1.01 4.45
C LEU A 75 -2.88 0.89 2.97
N PHE A 76 -3.51 1.69 2.10
CA PHE A 76 -3.27 1.75 0.66
C PHE A 76 -3.08 3.21 0.20
N PRO A 77 -1.87 3.78 0.41
CA PRO A 77 -1.50 5.14 0.02
C PRO A 77 -1.94 5.62 -1.35
N ALA A 78 -1.92 4.72 -2.33
CA ALA A 78 -2.20 5.04 -3.74
C ALA A 78 -3.64 5.53 -3.99
N ASP A 79 -4.57 5.22 -3.08
CA ASP A 79 -5.98 5.60 -3.17
C ASP A 79 -6.37 6.71 -2.20
N SER A 80 -5.40 7.40 -1.59
CA SER A 80 -5.69 8.48 -0.66
C SER A 80 -6.40 9.61 -1.40
N ARG A 81 -7.66 9.86 -1.03
CA ARG A 81 -8.50 10.93 -1.58
C ARG A 81 -9.05 11.76 -0.44
N LEU A 82 -9.21 13.04 -0.70
CA LEU A 82 -9.91 13.92 0.23
C LEU A 82 -11.39 13.99 -0.14
N ARG A 83 -12.25 13.97 0.87
CA ARG A 83 -13.64 14.33 0.68
C ARG A 83 -13.70 15.85 0.59
N SER A 84 -14.18 16.37 -0.53
CA SER A 84 -14.35 17.81 -0.75
C SER A 84 -15.84 18.18 -0.73
N SER A 85 -16.21 19.19 0.06
CA SER A 85 -17.54 19.83 -0.01
C SER A 85 -17.65 20.91 -1.10
N GLY A 86 -16.64 21.06 -1.97
CA GLY A 86 -16.61 22.09 -3.02
C GLY A 86 -15.92 23.39 -2.62
N SER A 87 -15.43 23.48 -1.38
CA SER A 87 -14.59 24.57 -0.84
C SER A 87 -13.13 24.13 -0.70
N ALA A 88 -12.22 25.09 -0.53
CA ALA A 88 -10.84 24.79 -0.17
C ALA A 88 -10.79 24.42 1.32
N GLY A 89 -10.98 23.14 1.60
CA GLY A 89 -11.05 22.59 2.96
C GLY A 89 -9.75 22.74 3.75
N PRO A 90 -9.74 22.37 5.04
CA PRO A 90 -8.57 22.42 5.92
C PRO A 90 -7.37 21.60 5.45
N ILE A 91 -7.55 20.60 4.59
CA ILE A 91 -6.47 19.71 4.14
C ILE A 91 -6.13 20.03 2.68
N PHE A 92 -4.83 20.27 2.43
CA PHE A 92 -4.28 20.37 1.09
C PHE A 92 -3.35 19.19 0.82
N LEU A 93 -3.69 18.37 -0.16
CA LEU A 93 -2.95 17.20 -0.63
C LEU A 93 -2.30 17.52 -1.98
N TRP A 94 -1.03 17.21 -2.16
CA TRP A 94 -0.35 17.35 -3.45
C TRP A 94 0.57 16.18 -3.77
N HIS A 95 0.81 15.98 -5.05
CA HIS A 95 1.69 14.95 -5.60
C HIS A 95 2.85 15.61 -6.32
N THR A 96 4.05 15.09 -6.12
CA THR A 96 5.28 15.58 -6.74
C THR A 96 5.69 14.74 -7.94
N ASP A 97 6.54 15.29 -8.81
CA ASP A 97 7.11 14.62 -9.98
C ASP A 97 7.93 13.35 -9.66
N ASP A 98 8.49 13.26 -8.45
CA ASP A 98 9.16 12.08 -7.91
C ASP A 98 8.20 10.98 -7.40
N GLY A 99 6.89 11.19 -7.56
CA GLY A 99 5.84 10.23 -7.22
C GLY A 99 5.53 10.12 -5.73
N ARG A 100 5.95 11.10 -4.91
CA ARG A 100 5.55 11.20 -3.51
C ARG A 100 4.23 11.95 -3.36
N THR A 101 3.57 11.66 -2.25
CA THR A 101 2.33 12.33 -1.84
C THR A 101 2.59 13.09 -0.55
N HIS A 102 2.22 14.36 -0.54
CA HIS A 102 2.37 15.25 0.61
C HIS A 102 1.03 15.84 0.98
N TYR A 103 0.81 16.09 2.26
CA TYR A 103 -0.36 16.83 2.71
C TYR A 103 0.02 17.83 3.79
N VAL A 104 -0.81 18.86 3.96
CA VAL A 104 -0.73 19.81 5.06
C VAL A 104 -2.13 20.05 5.59
N VAL A 105 -2.26 20.11 6.92
CA VAL A 105 -3.47 20.60 7.60
C VAL A 105 -3.24 22.08 7.89
N LEU A 106 -4.13 22.94 7.38
CA LEU A 106 -4.01 24.41 7.42
C LEU A 106 -4.88 25.05 8.49
N ASP A 107 -5.68 24.25 9.20
CA ASP A 107 -6.49 24.67 10.33
C ASP A 107 -6.35 23.66 11.48
N ASP A 108 -5.81 24.15 12.60
CA ASP A 108 -5.52 23.36 13.80
C ASP A 108 -6.77 23.17 14.70
N GLY A 109 -7.97 23.47 14.18
CA GLY A 109 -9.23 23.36 14.94
C GLY A 109 -9.47 24.54 15.87
N ALA A 110 -8.91 25.72 15.57
CA ALA A 110 -9.22 26.94 16.30
C ALA A 110 -10.67 27.36 15.98
N THR A 111 -11.59 27.00 16.88
CA THR A 111 -13.06 27.20 16.85
C THR A 111 -13.56 28.64 16.78
N SER A 112 -12.81 29.56 16.18
CA SER A 112 -13.18 30.97 16.02
C SER A 112 -12.72 31.45 14.65
N TYR A 113 -13.41 30.99 13.62
CA TYR A 113 -13.21 31.48 12.26
C TYR A 113 -13.63 32.96 12.15
N PRO A 114 -12.74 33.88 11.71
CA PRO A 114 -13.20 35.02 10.93
C PRO A 114 -13.86 34.51 9.63
N PRO A 115 -14.77 35.27 9.00
CA PRO A 115 -15.49 34.82 7.81
C PRO A 115 -14.50 34.32 6.75
N ALA A 116 -14.80 33.17 6.14
CA ALA A 116 -13.99 32.59 5.08
C ALA A 116 -13.61 33.68 4.08
N ALA A 117 -12.30 33.84 3.85
CA ALA A 117 -11.85 34.77 2.83
C ALA A 117 -12.29 34.21 1.48
N THR A 118 -13.14 34.95 0.77
CA THR A 118 -13.55 34.57 -0.58
C THR A 118 -12.60 35.20 -1.58
N GLU A 119 -11.88 34.37 -2.32
CA GLU A 119 -11.04 34.81 -3.44
C GLU A 119 -11.39 33.97 -4.66
N ASN A 120 -11.69 34.63 -5.78
CA ASN A 120 -12.16 33.99 -7.02
C ASN A 120 -13.38 33.06 -6.85
N GLY A 121 -14.22 33.30 -5.85
CA GLY A 121 -15.40 32.48 -5.56
C GLY A 121 -15.11 31.17 -4.82
N GLN A 122 -13.87 30.90 -4.42
CA GLN A 122 -13.54 29.85 -3.46
C GLN A 122 -13.46 30.42 -2.04
N GLU A 123 -14.05 29.70 -1.10
CA GLU A 123 -13.93 29.95 0.33
C GLU A 123 -12.71 29.18 0.88
N TYR A 124 -11.84 29.90 1.62
CA TYR A 124 -10.65 29.36 2.24
C TYR A 124 -10.80 29.27 3.76
N SER A 125 -10.24 28.21 4.33
CA SER A 125 -10.22 27.89 5.77
C SER A 125 -9.33 28.83 6.63
N GLY A 126 -8.68 29.84 6.04
CA GLY A 126 -7.84 30.76 6.82
C GLY A 126 -6.83 31.52 5.95
N PRO A 127 -6.02 32.39 6.56
CA PRO A 127 -5.03 33.19 5.83
C PRO A 127 -3.94 32.33 5.18
N GLU A 128 -3.57 31.20 5.78
CA GLU A 128 -2.57 30.29 5.21
C GLU A 128 -3.14 29.50 4.02
N ALA A 129 -4.38 29.02 4.14
CA ALA A 129 -5.11 28.39 3.03
C ALA A 129 -5.31 29.37 1.87
N GLN A 130 -5.65 30.63 2.15
CA GLN A 130 -5.76 31.67 1.13
C GLN A 130 -4.41 31.92 0.43
N ALA A 131 -3.33 32.08 1.19
CA ALA A 131 -1.99 32.28 0.61
C ALA A 131 -1.55 31.09 -0.27
N LEU A 132 -1.91 29.87 0.12
CA LEU A 132 -1.67 28.67 -0.69
C LEU A 132 -2.58 28.63 -1.94
N GLY A 133 -3.83 29.06 -1.82
CA GLY A 133 -4.77 29.23 -2.94
C GLY A 133 -4.24 30.17 -4.03
N VAL A 134 -3.68 31.31 -3.63
CA VAL A 134 -3.00 32.24 -4.57
C VAL A 134 -1.82 31.57 -5.26
N ALA A 135 -1.00 30.80 -4.53
CA ALA A 135 0.12 30.07 -5.11
C ALA A 135 -0.33 28.98 -6.09
N VAL A 136 -1.44 28.29 -5.79
CA VAL A 136 -2.07 27.31 -6.66
C VAL A 136 -2.57 27.96 -7.95
N GLN A 137 -3.25 29.11 -7.86
CA GLN A 137 -3.71 29.85 -9.05
C GLN A 137 -2.55 30.24 -9.96
N ALA A 138 -1.48 30.82 -9.38
CA ALA A 138 -0.28 31.18 -10.13
C ALA A 138 0.45 29.97 -10.74
N TYR A 139 0.30 28.78 -10.16
CA TYR A 139 0.80 27.54 -10.72
C TYR A 139 -0.09 27.02 -11.86
N GLN A 140 -1.42 27.05 -11.72
CA GLN A 140 -2.36 26.69 -12.78
C GLN A 140 -2.18 27.55 -14.04
N ASP A 141 -1.97 28.85 -13.87
CA ASP A 141 -1.77 29.79 -14.97
C ASP A 141 -0.50 29.47 -15.79
N ARG A 142 0.47 28.75 -15.21
CA ARG A 142 1.68 28.26 -15.89
C ARG A 142 1.48 26.91 -16.61
N GLY A 143 0.38 26.22 -16.32
CA GLY A 143 0.07 24.89 -16.82
C GLY A 143 0.56 23.77 -15.88
N THR A 144 -0.32 22.78 -15.66
CA THR A 144 -0.03 21.58 -14.86
C THR A 144 0.74 20.54 -15.68
N PRO A 145 1.87 20.00 -15.18
CA PRO A 145 2.51 18.84 -15.78
C PRO A 145 1.58 17.63 -15.80
N ALA A 146 1.85 16.67 -16.68
CA ALA A 146 1.15 15.40 -16.66
C ALA A 146 1.47 14.63 -15.37
N GLU A 147 0.45 14.04 -14.74
CA GLU A 147 0.63 13.19 -13.57
C GLU A 147 1.46 11.94 -13.94
N PRO A 148 2.53 11.62 -13.19
CA PRO A 148 3.32 10.43 -13.45
C PRO A 148 2.44 9.18 -13.28
N PRO A 149 2.65 8.11 -14.08
CA PRO A 149 1.80 6.92 -14.05
C PRO A 149 1.99 6.05 -12.81
N THR A 150 2.66 6.55 -11.76
CA THR A 150 3.04 5.80 -10.55
C THR A 150 1.85 5.14 -9.87
N LYS A 151 0.71 5.83 -9.74
CA LYS A 151 -0.54 5.26 -9.20
C LYS A 151 -1.04 4.09 -10.05
N ALA A 152 -1.08 4.27 -11.36
CA ALA A 152 -1.50 3.24 -12.31
C ALA A 152 -0.55 2.02 -12.28
N ILE A 153 0.76 2.25 -12.15
CA ILE A 153 1.77 1.19 -12.02
C ILE A 153 1.56 0.41 -10.71
N LEU A 154 1.37 1.10 -9.57
CA LEU A 154 1.13 0.47 -8.28
C LEU A 154 -0.15 -0.37 -8.28
N ALA A 155 -1.25 0.19 -8.81
CA ALA A 155 -2.52 -0.53 -8.95
C ALA A 155 -2.38 -1.74 -9.88
N GLY A 156 -1.70 -1.57 -11.02
CA GLY A 156 -1.43 -2.65 -11.97
C GLY A 156 -0.60 -3.78 -11.36
N LEU A 157 0.45 -3.46 -10.59
CA LEU A 157 1.25 -4.44 -9.86
C LEU A 157 0.43 -5.18 -8.81
N ALA A 158 -0.43 -4.48 -8.06
CA ALA A 158 -1.29 -5.08 -7.06
C ALA A 158 -2.30 -6.06 -7.69
N ILE A 159 -2.95 -5.66 -8.80
CA ILE A 159 -3.89 -6.51 -9.55
C ILE A 159 -3.18 -7.72 -10.14
N ALA A 160 -2.09 -7.50 -10.88
CA ALA A 160 -1.33 -8.57 -11.52
C ALA A 160 -0.77 -9.57 -10.49
N GLY A 161 -0.23 -9.06 -9.38
CA GLY A 161 0.24 -9.88 -8.26
C GLY A 161 -0.89 -10.69 -7.62
N SER A 162 -2.05 -10.08 -7.41
CA SER A 162 -3.24 -10.76 -6.85
C SER A 162 -3.73 -11.89 -7.75
N LEU A 163 -3.84 -11.63 -9.06
CA LEU A 163 -4.24 -12.63 -10.05
C LEU A 163 -3.23 -13.78 -10.13
N LEU A 164 -1.92 -13.47 -10.09
CA LEU A 164 -0.87 -14.48 -10.07
C LEU A 164 -0.98 -15.36 -8.81
N VAL A 165 -1.13 -14.76 -7.63
CA VAL A 165 -1.29 -15.49 -6.36
C VAL A 165 -2.53 -16.37 -6.37
N LEU A 166 -3.67 -15.87 -6.86
CA LEU A 166 -4.89 -16.66 -7.01
C LEU A 166 -4.70 -17.82 -7.99
N GLY A 167 -4.07 -17.57 -9.14
CA GLY A 167 -3.75 -18.60 -10.13
C GLY A 167 -2.90 -19.72 -9.52
N VAL A 168 -1.88 -19.36 -8.72
CA VAL A 168 -1.07 -20.34 -8.00
C VAL A 168 -1.90 -21.08 -6.96
N LEU A 169 -2.71 -20.38 -6.16
CA LEU A 169 -3.51 -21.01 -5.11
C LEU A 169 -4.47 -22.08 -5.65
N VAL A 170 -5.01 -21.87 -6.85
CA VAL A 170 -5.94 -22.80 -7.52
C VAL A 170 -5.20 -23.94 -8.24
N SER A 171 -4.10 -23.64 -8.93
CA SER A 171 -3.38 -24.61 -9.77
C SER A 171 -2.32 -25.43 -9.03
N ALA A 172 -1.78 -24.91 -7.92
CA ALA A 172 -0.74 -25.58 -7.15
C ALA A 172 -1.24 -26.87 -6.48
N PRO A 173 -0.32 -27.78 -6.12
CA PRO A 173 -0.62 -28.93 -5.27
C PRO A 173 -1.38 -28.54 -4.00
N ALA A 174 -2.14 -29.49 -3.46
CA ALA A 174 -2.91 -29.23 -2.24
C ALA A 174 -1.98 -28.74 -1.12
N PRO A 175 -2.35 -27.66 -0.40
CA PRO A 175 -1.52 -27.16 0.70
C PRO A 175 -1.45 -28.19 1.84
N VAL A 176 -0.31 -28.23 2.52
CA VAL A 176 0.00 -29.17 3.61
C VAL A 176 -0.71 -28.77 4.90
N ILE A 177 -0.75 -27.48 5.24
CA ILE A 177 -1.19 -27.01 6.55
C ILE A 177 -2.71 -26.79 6.59
N GLY A 178 -3.25 -26.17 5.55
CA GLY A 178 -4.66 -25.79 5.47
C GLY A 178 -5.28 -26.10 4.12
N THR A 179 -6.60 -25.94 4.01
CA THR A 179 -7.26 -26.01 2.70
C THR A 179 -6.90 -24.79 1.83
N ARG A 180 -7.17 -24.86 0.52
CA ARG A 180 -7.04 -23.68 -0.36
C ARG A 180 -7.87 -22.49 0.13
N TRP A 181 -9.07 -22.76 0.65
CA TRP A 181 -9.94 -21.75 1.24
C TRP A 181 -9.41 -21.16 2.55
N PHE A 182 -8.74 -21.97 3.39
CA PHE A 182 -8.02 -21.44 4.55
C PHE A 182 -6.99 -20.39 4.12
N TRP A 183 -6.18 -20.72 3.12
CA TRP A 183 -5.14 -19.81 2.62
C TRP A 183 -5.70 -18.62 1.85
N PHE A 184 -6.81 -18.78 1.13
CA PHE A 184 -7.52 -17.66 0.50
C PHE A 184 -7.84 -16.58 1.53
N TRP A 185 -8.46 -16.96 2.67
CA TRP A 185 -8.82 -16.01 3.71
C TRP A 185 -7.61 -15.36 4.39
N VAL A 186 -6.52 -16.11 4.58
CA VAL A 186 -5.27 -15.55 5.13
C VAL A 186 -4.64 -14.56 4.16
N LEU A 187 -4.60 -14.89 2.86
CA LEU A 187 -4.00 -14.05 1.82
C LEU A 187 -4.77 -12.74 1.61
N THR A 188 -6.10 -12.80 1.59
CA THR A 188 -6.95 -11.62 1.33
C THR A 188 -7.29 -10.83 2.59
N GLY A 189 -7.36 -11.49 3.74
CA GLY A 189 -7.75 -10.85 5.00
C GLY A 189 -6.61 -10.28 5.83
N THR A 190 -5.35 -10.65 5.56
CA THR A 190 -4.20 -10.08 6.27
C THR A 190 -3.73 -8.79 5.57
N PRO A 191 -3.66 -7.64 6.26
CA PRO A 191 -3.27 -6.38 5.63
C PRO A 191 -1.81 -6.38 5.15
N PHE A 192 -1.49 -5.43 4.28
CA PHE A 192 -0.18 -5.26 3.64
C PHE A 192 0.33 -6.50 2.86
N GLY A 193 -0.58 -7.42 2.51
CA GLY A 193 -0.21 -8.67 1.86
C GLY A 193 0.67 -9.59 2.72
N LEU A 194 0.72 -9.42 4.04
CA LEU A 194 1.56 -10.26 4.91
C LEU A 194 1.12 -11.73 4.91
N GLY A 195 -0.15 -11.99 4.59
CA GLY A 195 -0.65 -13.34 4.34
C GLY A 195 0.14 -14.06 3.24
N LEU A 196 0.64 -13.32 2.23
CA LEU A 196 1.50 -13.86 1.18
C LEU A 196 2.81 -14.36 1.77
N LEU A 197 3.48 -13.56 2.59
CA LEU A 197 4.75 -13.95 3.22
C LEU A 197 4.58 -15.17 4.14
N VAL A 198 3.51 -15.20 4.93
CA VAL A 198 3.18 -16.34 5.80
C VAL A 198 2.94 -17.60 4.96
N TRP A 199 2.18 -17.50 3.88
CA TRP A 199 1.93 -18.61 2.95
C TRP A 199 3.20 -19.08 2.26
N LEU A 200 4.03 -18.17 1.72
CA LEU A 200 5.33 -18.50 1.11
C LEU A 200 6.28 -19.17 2.10
N ALA A 201 6.27 -18.75 3.36
CA ALA A 201 7.15 -19.28 4.41
C ALA A 201 6.70 -20.64 4.94
N ARG A 202 5.39 -20.83 5.13
CA ARG A 202 4.83 -22.00 5.82
C ARG A 202 4.41 -23.11 4.88
N GLU A 203 3.87 -22.75 3.73
CA GLU A 203 3.30 -23.71 2.80
C GLU A 203 4.40 -24.29 1.90
N ARG A 204 4.25 -25.56 1.54
CA ARG A 204 5.27 -26.29 0.75
C ARG A 204 4.79 -26.76 -0.64
N PRO A 205 4.01 -25.98 -1.42
CA PRO A 205 3.80 -26.30 -2.84
C PRO A 205 5.12 -26.20 -3.62
N TRP A 206 6.13 -25.55 -3.02
CA TRP A 206 7.49 -25.36 -3.53
C TRP A 206 8.40 -26.59 -3.38
N SER A 207 7.94 -27.66 -2.74
CA SER A 207 8.73 -28.87 -2.49
C SER A 207 8.04 -30.11 -3.06
N PRO A 208 8.70 -30.89 -3.93
CA PRO A 208 8.14 -32.11 -4.50
C PRO A 208 7.77 -33.20 -3.47
N ARG A 209 8.26 -33.11 -2.23
CA ARG A 209 8.15 -34.16 -1.19
C ARG A 209 7.16 -33.81 -0.08
N ALA A 210 6.27 -32.85 -0.31
CA ALA A 210 5.32 -32.42 0.70
C ALA A 210 4.13 -33.39 0.74
N GLU A 211 4.08 -34.26 1.75
CA GLU A 211 2.90 -35.09 1.99
C GLU A 211 1.79 -34.26 2.65
N PRO A 212 0.53 -34.38 2.20
CA PRO A 212 -0.61 -33.71 2.84
C PRO A 212 -0.74 -34.15 4.30
N ARG A 213 -1.06 -33.20 5.18
CA ARG A 213 -1.39 -33.51 6.57
C ARG A 213 -2.72 -34.28 6.62
N GLU A 214 -2.81 -35.28 7.50
CA GLU A 214 -4.03 -36.08 7.69
C GLU A 214 -5.27 -35.24 8.04
N LYS A 215 -5.08 -34.13 8.75
CA LYS A 215 -6.14 -33.19 9.15
C LYS A 215 -5.71 -31.75 8.89
N PRO A 216 -6.03 -31.19 7.69
CA PRO A 216 -5.74 -29.80 7.37
C PRO A 216 -6.65 -28.83 8.13
N PHE A 217 -6.17 -27.61 8.39
CA PHE A 217 -7.00 -26.55 8.97
C PHE A 217 -8.17 -26.19 8.04
N ARG A 218 -9.35 -26.07 8.65
CA ARG A 218 -10.60 -25.70 7.96
C ARG A 218 -10.63 -24.20 7.63
N TRP A 219 -11.46 -23.82 6.66
CA TRP A 219 -11.49 -22.47 6.10
C TRP A 219 -11.75 -21.36 7.15
N TYR A 220 -12.62 -21.62 8.14
CA TYR A 220 -12.93 -20.63 9.19
C TYR A 220 -11.74 -20.32 10.10
N ALA A 221 -10.77 -21.24 10.26
CA ALA A 221 -9.56 -20.95 10.99
C ALA A 221 -8.69 -19.91 10.26
N GLY A 222 -8.80 -19.85 8.92
CA GLY A 222 -8.11 -18.85 8.10
C GLY A 222 -8.68 -17.45 8.34
N ILE A 223 -10.00 -17.34 8.46
CA ILE A 223 -10.68 -16.09 8.84
C ILE A 223 -10.23 -15.65 10.23
N GLY A 224 -10.24 -16.56 11.21
CA GLY A 224 -9.76 -16.25 12.56
C GLY A 224 -8.31 -15.76 12.58
N LEU A 225 -7.43 -16.42 11.81
CA LEU A 225 -6.02 -16.02 11.72
C LEU A 225 -5.85 -14.66 11.03
N ALA A 226 -6.59 -14.40 9.95
CA ALA A 226 -6.58 -13.11 9.26
C ALA A 226 -7.07 -11.98 10.17
N PHE A 227 -8.15 -12.21 10.91
CA PHE A 227 -8.70 -11.26 11.88
C PHE A 227 -7.69 -10.95 12.99
N VAL A 228 -7.10 -11.98 13.61
CA VAL A 228 -6.07 -11.81 14.65
C VAL A 228 -4.84 -11.10 14.08
N GLY A 229 -4.42 -11.46 12.87
CA GLY A 229 -3.31 -10.79 12.18
C GLY A 229 -3.57 -9.30 11.97
N GLY A 230 -4.76 -8.94 11.47
CA GLY A 230 -5.19 -7.55 11.32
C GLY A 230 -5.22 -6.79 12.66
N LEU A 231 -5.76 -7.42 13.71
CA LEU A 231 -5.81 -6.82 15.05
C LEU A 231 -4.40 -6.58 15.62
N LEU A 232 -3.49 -7.54 15.48
CA LEU A 232 -2.11 -7.40 15.93
C LEU A 232 -1.37 -6.28 15.20
N ILE A 233 -1.61 -6.13 13.90
CA ILE A 233 -1.01 -5.06 13.09
C ILE A 233 -1.56 -3.72 13.55
N LEU A 234 -2.87 -3.61 13.76
CA LEU A 234 -3.49 -2.38 14.26
C LEU A 234 -2.95 -1.98 15.64
N LEU A 235 -2.79 -2.95 16.55
CA LEU A 235 -2.16 -2.72 17.86
C LEU A 235 -0.69 -2.33 17.73
N ALA A 236 0.04 -2.95 16.81
CA ALA A 236 1.45 -2.62 16.57
C ALA A 236 1.60 -1.22 15.98
N THR A 237 0.77 -0.81 15.02
CA THR A 237 0.80 0.54 14.45
C THR A 237 0.40 1.57 15.49
N TRP A 238 -0.64 1.31 16.29
CA TRP A 238 -1.04 2.19 17.38
C TRP A 238 0.04 2.31 18.46
N GLY A 239 0.70 1.20 18.82
CA GLY A 239 1.80 1.19 19.76
C GLY A 239 3.04 1.94 19.24
N LEU A 240 3.38 1.74 17.95
CA LEU A 240 4.46 2.49 17.31
C LEU A 240 4.17 3.99 17.32
N HIS A 241 2.94 4.38 16.97
CA HIS A 241 2.47 5.77 17.02
C HIS A 241 2.64 6.35 18.43
N SER A 242 2.12 5.63 19.44
CA SER A 242 2.17 6.06 20.84
C SER A 242 3.59 6.20 21.39
N LEU A 243 4.54 5.38 20.91
CA LEU A 243 5.92 5.36 21.41
C LEU A 243 6.85 6.33 20.67
N LEU A 244 6.65 6.51 19.36
CA LEU A 244 7.48 7.35 18.50
C LEU A 244 6.96 8.80 18.41
N GLY A 245 5.71 9.02 18.85
CA GLY A 245 5.04 10.32 18.84
C GLY A 245 4.75 10.85 17.44
N ASP A 246 4.10 12.01 17.39
CA ASP A 246 3.71 12.70 16.15
C ASP A 246 4.91 13.09 15.27
N ALA A 247 6.12 13.03 15.81
CA ALA A 247 7.35 13.36 15.10
C ALA A 247 7.65 12.41 13.92
N LEU A 248 7.08 11.21 13.88
CA LEU A 248 7.27 10.24 12.80
C LEU A 248 5.98 9.73 12.15
N ILE A 249 4.83 9.85 12.82
CA ILE A 249 3.52 9.42 12.32
C ILE A 249 2.48 10.46 12.78
N PRO A 250 1.84 11.22 11.88
CA PRO A 250 0.83 12.23 12.25
C PRO A 250 -0.45 11.65 12.85
N ASP A 251 -1.07 12.42 13.75
CA ASP A 251 -2.22 12.03 14.58
C ASP A 251 -3.51 11.84 13.76
N PRO A 252 -4.33 10.81 14.06
CA PRO A 252 -5.64 10.62 13.45
C PRO A 252 -6.72 11.36 14.25
N ALA A 253 -6.71 12.70 14.20
CA ALA A 253 -7.87 13.48 14.64
C ALA A 253 -9.00 13.39 13.61
#